data_AF-A0A9W7HHC7-F1
#
_entry.id   AF-A0A9W7HHC7-F1
#
_cell.length_a   1.000
_cell.length_b   1.000
_cell.length_c   1.000
_cell.angle_alpha   90.00
_cell.angle_beta   90.00
_cell.angle_gamma   90.00
#
_symmetry.space_group_name_H-M   'P 1'
#
loop_
_entity.id
_entity.type
_entity.pdbx_description
1 polymer ?
#
loop_
_entity_poly.entity_id
_entity_poly.type
_entity_poly.pdbx_seq_one_letter_code
_entity_poly.pdbx_strand_id
1 'polypeptide(L)'
;MTEEDRRNMQVNDKALPIIFCALGPDIYSEVSSIESAKEVWDTLETTNGGTRDAKETKIELLNLSYENFKMDPDESVSKMFDRFLIIVNGLK
;
A
#
# COMPACT_ATOMS: atom_id res chain seq x y z
N MET A 1 -15.04 -30.77 5.17
CA MET A 1 -14.28 -30.22 4.02
C MET A 1 -15.19 -30.26 2.82
N THR A 2 -15.56 -29.08 2.34
CA THR A 2 -16.41 -28.90 1.16
C THR A 2 -15.59 -28.97 -0.13
N GLU A 3 -16.25 -29.08 -1.27
CA GLU A 3 -15.57 -29.02 -2.57
C GLU A 3 -14.91 -27.65 -2.81
N GLU A 4 -15.47 -26.59 -2.23
CA GLU A 4 -14.88 -25.26 -2.24
C GLU A 4 -13.60 -25.20 -1.41
N ASP A 5 -13.58 -25.79 -0.21
CA ASP A 5 -12.36 -25.87 0.62
C ASP A 5 -11.24 -26.58 -0.14
N ARG A 6 -11.57 -27.69 -0.81
CA ARG A 6 -10.62 -28.48 -1.60
C ARG A 6 -10.07 -27.66 -2.78
N ARG A 7 -10.93 -26.91 -3.47
CA ARG A 7 -10.52 -26.02 -4.57
C ARG A 7 -9.60 -24.90 -4.06
N ASN A 8 -9.95 -24.29 -2.93
CA ASN A 8 -9.17 -23.19 -2.35
C ASN A 8 -7.77 -23.66 -1.92
N MET A 9 -7.65 -24.84 -1.30
CA MET A 9 -6.35 -25.46 -1.01
C MET A 9 -5.51 -25.67 -2.27
N GLN A 10 -6.11 -26.20 -3.34
CA GLN A 10 -5.38 -26.42 -4.61
C GLN A 10 -4.89 -25.13 -5.27
N VAL A 11 -5.66 -24.04 -5.14
CA VAL A 11 -5.24 -22.72 -5.64
C VAL A 11 -4.14 -22.15 -4.75
N ASN A 12 -4.26 -22.30 -3.43
CA ASN A 12 -3.26 -21.87 -2.46
C ASN A 12 -1.90 -22.51 -2.70
N ASP A 13 -1.86 -23.85 -2.82
CA ASP A 13 -0.64 -24.63 -3.03
C ASP A 13 0.08 -24.27 -4.34
N LYS A 14 -0.67 -23.76 -5.33
CA LYS A 14 -0.10 -23.25 -6.59
C LYS A 14 0.37 -21.80 -6.50
N ALA A 15 -0.34 -20.97 -5.76
CA ALA A 15 -0.07 -19.53 -5.66
C ALA A 15 1.13 -19.22 -4.78
N LEU A 16 1.27 -19.90 -3.62
CA LEU A 16 2.36 -19.67 -2.67
C LEU A 16 3.76 -19.74 -3.31
N PRO A 17 4.13 -20.81 -4.06
CA PRO A 17 5.45 -20.88 -4.68
C PRO A 17 5.68 -19.78 -5.70
N ILE A 18 4.64 -19.36 -6.43
CA ILE A 18 4.73 -18.30 -7.43
C ILE A 18 5.04 -16.96 -6.75
N ILE A 19 4.33 -16.65 -5.65
CA ILE A 19 4.57 -15.43 -4.87
C ILE A 19 5.99 -15.44 -4.31
N PHE A 20 6.39 -16.53 -3.64
CA PHE A 20 7.72 -16.63 -3.04
C PHE A 20 8.87 -16.54 -4.04
N CYS A 21 8.72 -17.08 -5.26
CA CYS A 21 9.72 -16.92 -6.32
C CYS A 21 9.94 -15.46 -6.77
N ALA A 22 8.97 -14.57 -6.54
CA ALA A 22 9.06 -13.16 -6.88
C ALA A 22 9.69 -12.30 -5.76
N LEU A 23 9.91 -12.86 -4.57
CA LEU A 23 10.39 -12.11 -3.41
C LEU A 23 11.91 -12.12 -3.28
N GLY A 24 12.45 -10.98 -2.83
CA GLY A 24 13.82 -10.90 -2.32
C GLY A 24 13.98 -11.64 -0.99
N PRO A 25 15.22 -11.97 -0.57
CA PRO A 25 15.48 -12.70 0.67
C PRO A 25 14.96 -12.01 1.94
N ASP A 26 14.97 -10.68 1.94
CA ASP A 26 14.47 -9.82 3.02
C ASP A 26 12.97 -10.00 3.22
N ILE A 27 12.18 -9.77 2.18
CA ILE A 27 10.72 -9.87 2.24
C ILE A 27 10.29 -11.32 2.40
N TYR A 28 10.97 -12.26 1.73
CA TYR A 28 10.70 -13.68 1.89
C TYR A 28 10.84 -14.14 3.35
N SER A 29 11.88 -13.69 4.05
CA SER A 29 12.09 -14.08 5.46
C SER A 29 10.94 -13.66 6.37
N GLU A 30 10.30 -12.53 6.08
CA GLU A 30 9.17 -11.98 6.85
C GLU A 30 7.87 -12.79 6.64
N VAL A 31 7.62 -13.26 5.41
CA VAL A 31 6.35 -13.93 5.06
C VAL A 31 6.45 -15.47 4.96
N SER A 32 7.65 -16.04 5.11
CA SER A 32 7.92 -17.47 4.87
C SER A 32 7.13 -18.43 5.77
N SER A 33 6.65 -17.99 6.94
CA SER A 33 5.84 -18.80 7.85
C SER A 33 4.34 -18.77 7.56
N ILE A 34 3.89 -17.98 6.59
CA ILE A 34 2.47 -17.80 6.27
C ILE A 34 2.04 -18.89 5.26
N GLU A 35 1.02 -19.67 5.63
CA GLU A 35 0.53 -20.80 4.82
C GLU A 35 -0.56 -20.42 3.81
N SER A 36 -1.10 -19.21 3.91
CA SER A 36 -2.13 -18.70 3.00
C SER A 36 -1.50 -17.74 2.00
N ALA A 37 -1.57 -18.07 0.71
CA ALA A 37 -1.16 -17.19 -0.38
C ALA A 37 -1.88 -15.84 -0.32
N LYS A 38 -3.14 -15.84 0.13
CA LYS A 38 -3.91 -14.61 0.34
C LYS A 38 -3.28 -13.76 1.45
N GLU A 39 -2.93 -14.39 2.56
CA GLU A 39 -2.36 -13.68 3.71
C GLU A 39 -0.96 -13.15 3.38
N VAL A 40 -0.13 -13.92 2.66
CA VAL A 40 1.15 -13.42 2.11
C VAL A 40 0.91 -12.19 1.24
N TRP A 41 -0.07 -12.24 0.34
CA TRP A 41 -0.40 -11.11 -0.53
C TRP A 41 -0.88 -9.87 0.25
N ASP A 42 -1.75 -10.06 1.25
CA ASP A 42 -2.23 -8.98 2.11
C ASP A 42 -1.09 -8.34 2.93
N THR A 43 -0.14 -9.15 3.41
CA THR A 43 1.07 -8.66 4.10
C THR A 43 1.94 -7.85 3.15
N LEU A 44 2.21 -8.34 1.93
CA LEU A 44 2.98 -7.62 0.92
C LEU A 44 2.33 -6.29 0.55
N GLU A 45 1.01 -6.27 0.38
CA GLU A 45 0.27 -5.04 0.13
C GLU A 45 0.42 -4.03 1.27
N THR A 46 0.41 -4.52 2.51
CA THR A 46 0.56 -3.70 3.71
C THR A 46 1.99 -3.15 3.85
N THR A 47 3.01 -3.97 3.64
CA THR A 47 4.42 -3.58 3.79
C THR A 47 4.87 -2.63 2.67
N ASN A 48 4.40 -2.82 1.43
CA ASN A 48 4.82 -1.99 0.29
C ASN A 48 3.87 -0.80 0.04
N GLY A 49 2.59 -0.92 0.36
CA GLY A 49 1.56 0.10 0.09
C GLY A 49 1.09 0.87 1.33
N GLY A 50 1.49 0.45 2.54
CA GLY A 50 0.88 0.89 3.80
C GLY A 50 -0.47 0.19 4.06
N THR A 51 -0.89 0.14 5.32
CA THR A 51 -2.22 -0.34 5.70
C THR A 51 -3.31 0.51 5.03
N ARG A 52 -4.50 -0.06 4.81
CA ARG A 52 -5.67 0.72 4.35
C ARG A 52 -5.89 1.96 5.22
N ASP A 53 -5.78 1.81 6.53
CA ASP A 53 -5.95 2.90 7.48
C ASP A 53 -4.87 3.98 7.31
N ALA A 54 -3.61 3.60 7.09
CA ALA A 54 -2.54 4.55 6.79
C ALA A 54 -2.76 5.30 5.46
N LYS A 55 -3.30 4.61 4.43
CA LYS A 55 -3.69 5.24 3.17
C LYS A 55 -4.83 6.24 3.38
N GLU A 56 -5.84 5.88 4.17
CA GLU A 56 -6.98 6.75 4.49
C GLU A 56 -6.55 7.97 5.30
N THR A 57 -5.77 7.79 6.37
CA THR A 57 -5.18 8.89 7.15
C THR A 57 -4.34 9.81 6.28
N LYS A 58 -3.55 9.27 5.33
CA LYS A 58 -2.77 10.09 4.40
C LYS A 58 -3.68 10.98 3.53
N ILE A 59 -4.79 10.45 3.02
CA ILE A 59 -5.75 11.23 2.23
C ILE A 59 -6.43 12.30 3.09
N GLU A 60 -6.85 11.98 4.31
CA GLU A 60 -7.42 12.96 5.25
C GLU A 60 -6.46 14.12 5.53
N LEU A 61 -5.19 13.81 5.79
CA LEU A 61 -4.15 14.83 6.01
C LEU A 61 -3.90 15.70 4.78
N LEU A 62 -3.93 15.10 3.59
CA LEU A 62 -3.79 15.83 2.33
C LEU A 62 -5.00 16.73 2.05
N ASN A 63 -6.22 16.27 2.33
CA ASN A 63 -7.43 17.09 2.25
C ASN A 63 -7.37 18.28 3.21
N LEU A 64 -6.97 18.04 4.47
CA LEU A 64 -6.79 19.12 5.44
C LEU A 64 -5.71 20.11 4.98
N SER A 65 -4.62 19.62 4.39
CA SER A 65 -3.56 20.45 3.83
C SER A 65 -4.03 21.28 2.63
N TYR A 66 -4.89 20.70 1.79
CA TYR A 66 -5.50 21.37 0.64
C TYR A 66 -6.47 22.46 1.08
N GLU A 67 -7.37 22.16 2.03
CA GLU A 67 -8.37 23.12 2.55
C GLU A 67 -7.71 24.31 3.25
N ASN A 68 -6.61 24.07 3.96
CA ASN A 68 -5.85 25.11 4.64
C ASN A 68 -4.75 25.73 3.77
N PHE A 69 -4.64 25.33 2.50
CA PHE A 69 -3.56 25.76 1.64
C PHE A 69 -3.66 27.26 1.37
N LYS A 70 -2.58 27.96 1.70
CA LYS A 70 -2.40 29.38 1.40
C LYS A 70 -0.93 29.64 1.12
N MET A 71 -0.69 30.63 0.27
CA MET A 71 0.66 31.13 0.04
C MET A 71 1.19 31.81 1.29
N ASP A 72 2.45 31.55 1.64
CA ASP A 72 3.09 32.23 2.76
C ASP A 72 3.57 33.64 2.35
N PRO A 73 3.65 34.61 3.29
CA PRO A 73 3.97 36.00 2.96
C PRO A 73 5.32 36.21 2.24
N ASP A 74 6.30 35.37 2.57
CA ASP A 74 7.67 35.44 2.02
C ASP A 74 7.97 34.34 1.00
N GLU A 75 6.94 33.62 0.56
CA GLU A 75 7.08 32.55 -0.42
C GLU A 75 7.03 33.11 -1.86
N SER A 76 7.83 32.56 -2.76
CA SER A 76 7.71 32.86 -4.20
C SER A 76 6.59 32.04 -4.83
N VAL A 77 5.88 32.58 -5.82
CA VAL A 77 4.81 31.87 -6.55
C VAL A 77 5.23 30.49 -7.04
N SER A 78 6.46 30.32 -7.53
CA SER A 78 6.98 29.01 -7.98
C SER A 78 7.00 27.98 -6.85
N LYS A 79 7.49 28.37 -5.66
CA LYS A 79 7.57 27.47 -4.49
C LYS A 79 6.19 27.11 -3.95
N MET A 80 5.28 28.10 -3.93
CA MET A 80 3.88 27.86 -3.60
C MET A 80 3.27 26.85 -4.56
N PHE A 81 3.49 27.02 -5.87
CA PHE A 81 2.97 26.11 -6.89
C PHE A 81 3.56 24.70 -6.74
N ASP A 82 4.85 24.56 -6.45
CA ASP A 82 5.48 23.26 -6.19
C ASP A 82 4.82 22.53 -5.00
N ARG A 83 4.57 23.24 -3.88
CA ARG A 83 3.84 22.67 -2.72
C ARG A 83 2.41 22.28 -3.08
N PHE A 84 1.72 23.13 -3.83
CA PHE A 84 0.37 22.84 -4.28
C PHE A 84 0.33 21.57 -5.15
N LEU A 85 1.29 21.41 -6.05
CA LEU A 85 1.43 20.20 -6.87
C LEU A 85 1.68 18.95 -6.03
N ILE A 86 2.47 19.03 -4.96
CA ILE A 86 2.68 17.91 -4.05
C ILE A 86 1.35 17.46 -3.42
N ILE A 87 0.54 18.40 -2.95
CA ILE A 87 -0.77 18.11 -2.34
C ILE A 87 -1.73 17.51 -3.37
N VAL A 88 -1.90 18.17 -4.52
CA VAL A 88 -2.84 17.73 -5.56
C VAL A 88 -2.43 16.39 -6.18
N ASN A 89 -1.13 16.14 -6.40
CA ASN A 89 -0.69 14.86 -6.91
C ASN A 89 -0.77 13.74 -5.86
N GLY A 90 -0.72 14.07 -4.57
CA GLY A 90 -0.94 13.11 -3.50
C GLY A 90 -2.41 12.69 -3.33
N LEU A 91 -3.35 13.51 -3.81
CA LEU A 91 -4.80 13.26 -3.78
C LEU A 91 -5.32 12.51 -5.03
N LYS A 92 -4.47 12.28 -6.04
CA LYS A 92 -4.82 11.56 -7.26
C LYS A 92 -4.80 10.04 -7.09
#